data_AF-A0A223VJ69-F1
#
_entry.id   AF-A0A223VJ69-F1
#
_cell.length_a   1.000
_cell.length_b   1.000
_cell.length_c   1.000
_cell.angle_alpha   90.00
_cell.angle_beta   90.00
_cell.angle_gamma   90.00
#
_symmetry.space_group_name_H-M   'P 1'
#
loop_
_entity.id
_entity.type
_entity.pdbx_description
1 polymer ?
#
loop_
_entity_poly.entity_id
_entity_poly.type
_entity_poly.pdbx_seq_one_letter_code
_entity_poly.pdbx_strand_id
1 'polypeptide(L)'
;MVNFIDSFNQGMSAAQKAIANKDEIDSVIDALSEQLLQASGGKIKISIAEKATPLFAMFAASAEDLLARRKRWSVVASNPLASYQPKELAEWKFDENGYPCRLITTETEMFCEDREALEDALNKLLSAPGTGKKLKAVMEQKPKE
;
A
#
# COMPACT_ATOMS: atom_id res chain seq x y z
N MET A 1 -9.06 3.81 41.00
CA MET A 1 -7.89 4.70 40.82
C MET A 1 -7.18 4.21 39.57
N VAL A 2 -6.86 5.10 38.62
CA VAL A 2 -6.19 4.70 37.37
C VAL A 2 -4.73 4.33 37.71
N ASN A 3 -4.29 3.14 37.31
CA ASN A 3 -2.89 2.75 37.46
C ASN A 3 -2.10 3.19 36.21
N PHE A 4 -1.47 4.35 36.31
CA PHE A 4 -0.69 4.93 35.23
C PHE A 4 0.52 4.07 34.81
N ILE A 5 1.06 3.25 35.72
CA ILE A 5 2.15 2.32 35.40
C ILE A 5 1.65 1.20 34.48
N ASP A 6 0.46 0.67 34.74
CA ASP A 6 -0.14 -0.35 33.87
C ASP A 6 -0.46 0.23 32.49
N SER A 7 -1.01 1.45 32.43
CA SER A 7 -1.28 2.14 31.16
C SER A 7 0.01 2.43 30.37
N PHE A 8 1.10 2.79 31.05
CA PHE A 8 2.41 2.98 30.42
C PHE A 8 2.95 1.67 29.82
N ASN A 9 2.93 0.58 30.59
CA ASN A 9 3.39 -0.73 30.13
C ASN A 9 2.53 -1.26 28.97
N GLN A 10 1.21 -1.04 29.02
CA GLN A 10 0.29 -1.37 27.93
C GLN A 10 0.64 -0.59 26.66
N GLY A 11 0.92 0.72 26.77
CA GLY A 11 1.34 1.55 25.64
C GLY A 11 2.65 1.07 25.02
N MET A 12 3.64 0.71 25.83
CA MET A 12 4.93 0.18 25.37
C MET A 12 4.77 -1.16 24.64
N SER A 13 3.97 -2.09 25.18
CA SER A 13 3.70 -3.37 24.54
C SER A 13 2.91 -3.20 23.23
N ALA A 14 1.93 -2.30 23.19
CA ALA A 14 1.20 -1.98 21.97
C ALA A 14 2.13 -1.41 20.89
N ALA A 15 3.06 -0.52 21.25
CA ALA A 15 4.04 0.03 20.33
C ALA A 15 4.98 -1.05 19.76
N GLN A 16 5.47 -1.97 20.59
CA GLN A 16 6.30 -3.09 20.11
C GLN A 16 5.54 -3.99 19.14
N LYS A 17 4.27 -4.31 19.44
CA LYS A 17 3.42 -5.08 18.54
C LYS A 17 3.17 -4.34 17.22
N ALA A 18 2.93 -3.04 17.28
CA ALA A 18 2.75 -2.20 16.10
C ALA A 18 3.98 -2.18 15.19
N ILE A 19 5.19 -2.17 15.76
CA ILE A 19 6.44 -2.26 15.01
C ILE A 19 6.54 -3.63 14.33
N ALA A 20 6.37 -4.72 15.08
CA ALA A 20 6.44 -6.08 14.54
C ALA A 20 5.44 -6.33 13.40
N ASN A 21 4.20 -5.83 13.55
CA ASN A 21 3.17 -5.94 12.52
C ASN A 21 3.54 -5.17 11.24
N LYS A 22 4.15 -3.98 11.37
CA LYS A 22 4.57 -3.19 10.20
C LYS A 22 5.73 -3.86 9.48
N ASP A 23 6.71 -4.36 10.23
CA ASP A 23 7.84 -5.11 9.66
C ASP A 23 7.36 -6.36 8.90
N GLU A 24 6.32 -7.02 9.40
CA GLU A 24 5.69 -8.16 8.73
C GLU A 24 4.99 -7.76 7.42
N ILE A 25 4.19 -6.67 7.45
CA ILE A 25 3.54 -6.13 6.26
C ILE A 25 4.57 -5.76 5.20
N ASP A 26 5.63 -5.04 5.59
CA ASP A 26 6.70 -4.63 4.69
C ASP A 26 7.40 -5.86 4.08
N SER A 27 7.68 -6.89 4.88
CA SER A 27 8.23 -8.16 4.41
C SER A 27 7.33 -8.85 3.37
N VAL A 28 6.01 -8.83 3.55
CA VAL A 28 5.06 -9.43 2.58
C VAL A 28 5.07 -8.65 1.26
N ILE A 29 5.07 -7.31 1.33
CA ILE A 29 5.09 -6.46 0.13
C ILE A 29 6.42 -6.57 -0.61
N ASP A 30 7.53 -6.65 0.11
CA ASP A 30 8.86 -6.83 -0.47
C ASP A 30 8.97 -8.19 -1.16
N ALA A 31 8.53 -9.27 -0.51
CA ALA A 31 8.51 -10.60 -1.12
C ALA A 31 7.64 -10.64 -2.39
N LEU A 32 6.46 -10.01 -2.37
CA LEU A 32 5.61 -9.85 -3.55
C LEU A 32 6.33 -9.10 -4.67
N SER A 33 6.97 -7.97 -4.34
CA SER A 33 7.67 -7.14 -5.31
C SER A 33 8.86 -7.89 -5.92
N GLU A 34 9.64 -8.62 -5.13
CA GLU A 34 10.77 -9.41 -5.62
C GLU A 34 10.32 -10.51 -6.58
N GLN A 35 9.26 -11.26 -6.22
CA GLN A 35 8.72 -12.31 -7.07
C GLN A 35 8.20 -11.75 -8.40
N LEU A 36 7.49 -10.63 -8.38
CA LEU A 36 7.02 -9.97 -9.61
C LEU A 36 8.17 -9.38 -10.43
N LEU A 37 9.20 -8.84 -9.78
CA LEU A 37 10.38 -8.33 -10.47
C LEU A 37 11.09 -9.46 -11.21
N GLN A 38 11.26 -10.63 -10.58
CA GLN A 38 11.85 -11.80 -11.22
C GLN A 38 10.96 -12.33 -12.36
N ALA A 39 9.65 -12.51 -12.11
CA ALA A 39 8.71 -13.04 -13.10
C ALA A 39 8.54 -12.12 -14.32
N SER A 40 8.69 -10.81 -14.15
CA SER A 40 8.55 -9.82 -15.23
C SER A 40 9.85 -9.47 -15.96
N GLY A 41 10.97 -10.12 -15.61
CA GLY A 41 12.29 -9.80 -16.16
C GLY A 41 12.78 -8.40 -15.80
N GLY A 42 12.50 -7.94 -14.58
CA GLY A 42 12.92 -6.65 -14.05
C GLY A 42 11.99 -5.47 -14.35
N LYS A 43 10.82 -5.72 -14.96
CA LYS A 43 9.93 -4.66 -15.49
C LYS A 43 8.83 -4.23 -14.53
N ILE A 44 8.55 -4.98 -13.47
CA ILE A 44 7.51 -4.67 -12.48
C ILE A 44 8.15 -4.63 -11.10
N LYS A 45 8.02 -3.48 -10.43
CA LYS A 45 8.29 -3.32 -9.00
C LYS A 45 7.03 -2.82 -8.32
N ILE A 46 6.63 -3.47 -7.22
CA ILE A 46 5.48 -3.06 -6.40
C ILE A 46 5.98 -2.27 -5.20
N SER A 47 5.23 -1.25 -4.80
CA SER A 47 5.52 -0.48 -3.59
C SER A 47 4.25 0.17 -3.08
N ILE A 48 4.22 0.53 -1.80
CA ILE A 48 3.18 1.38 -1.23
C ILE A 48 3.67 2.83 -1.32
N ALA A 49 2.90 3.69 -1.97
CA ALA A 49 3.25 5.10 -2.16
C ALA A 49 2.16 6.03 -1.63
N GLU A 50 2.56 7.16 -1.06
CA GLU A 50 1.65 8.23 -0.69
C GLU A 50 1.28 9.04 -1.94
N LYS A 51 -0.02 9.19 -2.21
CA LYS A 51 -0.49 10.01 -3.33
C LYS A 51 -0.43 11.47 -2.92
N ALA A 52 0.63 12.17 -3.34
CA ALA A 52 0.73 13.61 -3.16
C ALA A 52 -0.39 14.31 -3.96
N THR A 53 -1.17 15.16 -3.28
CA THR A 53 -2.22 15.94 -3.94
C THR A 53 -1.56 17.03 -4.79
N PRO A 54 -1.90 17.18 -6.09
CA PRO A 54 -1.33 18.22 -6.93
C PRO A 54 -1.67 19.61 -6.37
N LEU A 55 -0.66 20.49 -6.31
CA LEU A 55 -0.70 21.83 -5.70
C LEU A 55 -1.87 22.69 -6.21
N PHE A 56 -2.28 22.54 -7.47
CA PHE A 56 -3.42 23.25 -8.05
C PHE A 56 -4.77 22.88 -7.41
N ALA A 57 -4.94 21.62 -7.00
CA ALA A 57 -6.14 21.17 -6.28
C ALA A 57 -6.17 21.66 -4.83
N MET A 58 -5.08 22.25 -4.32
CA MET A 58 -5.00 22.86 -2.98
C MET A 58 -5.66 24.24 -2.95
N PHE A 59 -5.59 25.00 -4.05
CA PHE A 59 -6.19 26.35 -4.15
C PHE A 59 -7.71 26.34 -4.31
N ALA A 60 -8.30 25.22 -4.77
CA ALA A 60 -9.73 25.08 -5.00
C ALA A 60 -10.46 24.28 -3.89
N ALA A 61 -9.76 23.89 -2.82
CA ALA A 61 -10.30 23.02 -1.77
C ALA A 61 -10.80 23.82 -0.56
N SER A 62 -11.90 23.37 0.04
CA SER A 62 -12.37 23.88 1.34
C SER A 62 -11.46 23.40 2.49
N ALA A 63 -11.52 24.06 3.66
CA ALA A 63 -10.76 23.62 4.84
C ALA A 63 -11.13 22.20 5.30
N GLU A 64 -12.40 21.80 5.12
CA GLU A 64 -12.87 20.44 5.38
C GLU A 64 -12.35 19.43 4.34
N ASP A 65 -12.24 19.81 3.07
CA ASP A 65 -11.59 18.98 2.03
C ASP A 65 -10.10 18.78 2.32
N LEU A 66 -9.41 19.80 2.82
CA LEU A 66 -7.99 19.69 3.19
C LEU A 66 -7.79 18.77 4.41
N LEU A 67 -8.73 18.77 5.37
CA LEU A 67 -8.70 17.86 6.52
C LEU A 67 -9.14 16.42 6.17
N ALA A 68 -10.10 16.26 5.25
CA ALA A 68 -10.58 14.97 4.76
C ALA A 68 -9.62 14.29 3.79
N ARG A 69 -8.67 15.04 3.20
CA ARG A 69 -7.55 14.53 2.37
C ARG A 69 -6.47 13.85 3.23
N ARG A 70 -6.90 12.91 4.09
CA ARG A 70 -5.99 11.95 4.75
C ARG A 70 -5.04 11.39 3.71
N LYS A 71 -3.75 11.35 4.06
CA LYS A 71 -2.67 10.69 3.31
C LYS A 71 -3.21 9.41 2.67
N ARG A 72 -3.48 9.45 1.37
CA ARG A 72 -4.03 8.30 0.66
C ARG A 72 -2.84 7.47 0.21
N TRP A 73 -2.65 6.35 0.88
CA TRP A 73 -1.67 5.36 0.47
C TRP A 73 -2.26 4.52 -0.65
N SER A 74 -1.42 4.10 -1.58
CA SER A 74 -1.83 3.20 -2.64
C SER A 74 -0.74 2.20 -2.94
N VAL A 75 -1.16 0.99 -3.31
CA VAL A 75 -0.27 -0.02 -3.89
C VAL A 75 -0.07 0.35 -5.34
N VAL A 76 1.17 0.65 -5.71
CA VAL A 76 1.53 1.07 -7.07
C VAL A 76 2.49 0.08 -7.71
N ALA A 77 2.31 -0.11 -9.01
CA ALA A 77 3.26 -0.80 -9.88
C ALA A 77 4.08 0.22 -10.66
N SER A 78 5.39 0.07 -10.63
CA SER A 78 6.32 0.88 -11.40
C SER A 78 7.22 -0.01 -12.26
N ASN A 79 7.75 0.56 -13.35
CA ASN A 79 8.76 -0.11 -14.15
C ASN A 79 10.12 0.56 -13.88
N PRO A 80 11.04 -0.10 -13.17
CA PRO A 80 12.35 0.48 -12.85
C PRO A 80 13.16 0.89 -14.09
N LEU A 81 12.94 0.21 -15.20
CA LEU A 81 13.62 0.42 -16.48
C LEU A 81 13.00 1.57 -17.29
N ALA A 82 11.83 2.08 -16.91
CA ALA A 82 11.11 3.14 -17.60
C ALA A 82 11.05 4.44 -16.76
N SER A 83 10.89 5.60 -17.42
CA SER A 83 10.79 6.91 -16.73
C SER A 83 9.36 7.34 -16.41
N TYR A 84 8.39 6.47 -16.59
CA TYR A 84 6.97 6.80 -16.48
C TYR A 84 6.45 6.73 -15.05
N GLN A 85 5.30 7.39 -14.83
CA GLN A 85 4.65 7.38 -13.53
C GLN A 85 4.18 5.98 -13.12
N PRO A 86 4.30 5.61 -11.83
CA PRO A 86 3.72 4.39 -11.29
C PRO A 86 2.21 4.33 -11.52
N LYS A 87 1.67 3.14 -11.78
CA LYS A 87 0.24 2.90 -11.88
C LYS A 87 -0.32 2.36 -10.58
N GLU A 88 -1.36 3.01 -10.09
CA GLU A 88 -2.13 2.60 -8.92
C GLU A 88 -2.90 1.30 -9.20
N LEU A 89 -2.62 0.26 -8.42
CA LEU A 89 -3.31 -1.03 -8.47
C LEU A 89 -4.55 -1.01 -7.57
N ALA A 90 -4.34 -0.62 -6.31
CA ALA A 90 -5.36 -0.55 -5.26
C ALA A 90 -5.05 0.60 -4.28
N GLU A 91 -6.08 1.12 -3.63
CA GLU A 91 -5.94 2.00 -2.46
C GLU A 91 -5.56 1.15 -1.24
N TRP A 92 -4.64 1.68 -0.44
CA TRP A 92 -4.09 1.03 0.74
C TRP A 92 -4.50 1.80 1.98
N LYS A 93 -5.06 1.11 2.97
CA LYS A 93 -5.32 1.66 4.31
C LYS A 93 -4.75 0.71 5.35
N PHE A 94 -4.18 1.24 6.41
CA PHE A 94 -3.64 0.45 7.51
C PHE A 94 -3.88 1.16 8.83
N ASP A 95 -3.96 0.38 9.89
CA ASP A 95 -4.08 0.89 11.25
C ASP A 95 -2.71 1.36 11.77
N GLU A 96 -2.67 2.26 12.75
CA GLU A 96 -1.41 2.66 13.37
C GLU A 96 -0.66 1.48 14.02
N ASN A 97 -1.41 0.43 14.39
CA ASN A 97 -0.88 -0.85 14.87
C ASN A 97 -0.38 -1.79 13.75
N GLY A 98 -0.35 -1.34 12.49
CA GLY A 98 -0.04 -2.16 11.31
C GLY A 98 -1.30 -2.85 10.79
N TYR A 99 -1.73 -3.89 11.51
CA TYR A 99 -3.01 -4.56 11.26
C TYR A 99 -4.14 -3.97 12.10
N PRO A 100 -5.38 -4.00 11.59
CA PRO A 100 -5.77 -4.51 10.28
C PRO A 100 -5.42 -3.54 9.14
N CYS A 101 -5.10 -4.10 7.97
CA CYS A 101 -4.93 -3.34 6.74
C CYS A 101 -6.02 -3.68 5.71
N ARG A 102 -6.22 -2.79 4.74
CA ARG A 102 -7.26 -2.90 3.73
C ARG A 102 -6.72 -2.59 2.35
N LEU A 103 -7.05 -3.48 1.43
CA LEU A 103 -6.81 -3.35 0.01
C LEU A 103 -8.13 -3.02 -0.67
N ILE A 104 -8.24 -1.80 -1.18
CA ILE A 104 -9.47 -1.29 -1.78
C ILE A 104 -9.27 -1.19 -3.29
N THR A 105 -10.09 -1.92 -4.02
CA THR A 105 -10.19 -1.83 -5.49
C THR A 105 -11.55 -1.26 -5.88
N THR A 106 -11.76 -1.03 -7.18
CA THR A 106 -13.08 -0.60 -7.68
C THR A 106 -14.17 -1.66 -7.46
N GLU A 107 -13.79 -2.94 -7.37
CA GLU A 107 -14.73 -4.07 -7.33
C GLU A 107 -14.92 -4.62 -5.91
N THR A 108 -13.88 -4.57 -5.07
CA THR A 108 -13.89 -5.16 -3.74
C THR A 108 -12.98 -4.43 -2.75
N GLU A 109 -13.37 -4.44 -1.48
CA GLU A 109 -12.54 -4.05 -0.32
C GLU A 109 -12.19 -5.33 0.45
N MET A 110 -10.90 -5.62 0.54
CA MET A 110 -10.37 -6.80 1.23
C MET A 110 -9.77 -6.36 2.57
N PHE A 111 -10.29 -6.93 3.65
CA PHE A 111 -9.85 -6.69 5.02
C PHE A 111 -8.85 -7.76 5.44
N CYS A 112 -7.69 -7.34 5.93
CA CYS A 112 -6.59 -8.22 6.28
C CYS A 112 -6.27 -8.01 7.77
N GLU A 113 -6.55 -9.02 8.59
CA GLU A 113 -6.32 -8.98 10.03
C GLU A 113 -4.91 -9.43 10.42
N ASP A 114 -4.27 -10.18 9.53
CA ASP A 114 -2.97 -10.79 9.72
C ASP A 114 -2.22 -10.94 8.38
N ARG A 115 -1.03 -11.54 8.47
CA ARG A 115 -0.17 -11.90 7.35
C ARG A 115 -0.86 -12.73 6.28
N GLU A 116 -1.54 -13.82 6.68
CA GLU A 116 -2.12 -14.79 5.76
C GLU A 116 -3.26 -14.15 4.95
N ALA A 117 -4.10 -13.36 5.61
CA ALA A 117 -5.16 -12.59 4.96
C ALA A 117 -4.59 -11.55 3.99
N LEU A 118 -3.46 -10.92 4.30
CA LEU A 118 -2.78 -9.99 3.40
C LEU A 118 -2.24 -10.71 2.16
N GLU A 119 -1.57 -11.85 2.33
CA GLU A 119 -1.05 -12.66 1.22
C GLU A 119 -2.18 -13.12 0.30
N ASP A 120 -3.31 -13.58 0.84
CA ASP A 120 -4.50 -13.96 0.06
C ASP A 120 -5.13 -12.76 -0.68
N ALA A 121 -5.24 -11.60 -0.01
CA ALA A 121 -5.76 -10.38 -0.63
C ALA A 121 -4.87 -9.88 -1.78
N LEU A 122 -3.55 -9.97 -1.65
CA LEU A 122 -2.60 -9.64 -2.71
C LEU A 122 -2.70 -10.63 -3.87
N ASN A 123 -2.85 -11.93 -3.61
CA ASN A 123 -3.09 -12.94 -4.63
C ASN A 123 -4.37 -12.67 -5.42
N LYS A 124 -5.46 -12.33 -4.74
CA LYS A 124 -6.74 -11.92 -5.35
C LYS A 124 -6.56 -10.64 -6.18
N LEU A 125 -5.85 -9.65 -5.66
CA LEU A 125 -5.55 -8.42 -6.38
C LEU A 125 -4.81 -8.68 -7.69
N LEU A 126 -3.75 -9.49 -7.68
CA LEU A 126 -2.97 -9.80 -8.87
C LEU A 126 -3.72 -10.66 -9.89
N SER A 127 -4.59 -11.54 -9.41
CA SER A 127 -5.43 -12.40 -10.25
C SER A 127 -6.60 -11.65 -10.91
N ALA A 128 -6.91 -10.43 -10.45
CA ALA A 128 -7.98 -9.63 -11.01
C ALA A 128 -7.63 -9.14 -12.44
N PRO A 129 -8.56 -9.26 -13.42
CA PRO A 129 -8.32 -8.79 -14.78
C PRO A 129 -7.99 -7.30 -14.87
N GLY A 130 -8.58 -6.47 -14.00
CA GLY A 130 -8.29 -5.04 -13.92
C GLY A 130 -6.83 -4.76 -13.57
N THR A 131 -6.27 -5.52 -12.63
CA THR A 131 -4.86 -5.43 -12.22
C THR A 131 -3.94 -5.93 -13.34
N GLY A 132 -4.25 -7.05 -13.97
CA GLY A 132 -3.47 -7.59 -15.09
C GLY A 132 -3.32 -6.59 -16.24
N LYS A 133 -4.40 -5.88 -16.61
CA LYS A 133 -4.35 -4.80 -17.62
C LYS A 133 -3.43 -3.65 -17.21
N LYS A 134 -3.47 -3.23 -15.94
CA LYS A 134 -2.60 -2.18 -15.40
C LYS A 134 -1.13 -2.60 -15.46
N LEU A 135 -0.82 -3.82 -15.00
CA LEU A 135 0.53 -4.38 -15.00
C LEU A 135 1.11 -4.52 -16.41
N LYS A 136 0.33 -5.06 -17.36
CA LYS A 136 0.74 -5.13 -18.78
C LYS A 136 1.12 -3.75 -19.31
N ALA A 137 0.30 -2.75 -19.02
CA ALA A 137 0.56 -1.39 -19.47
C ALA A 137 1.74 -0.70 -18.73
N VAL A 138 2.19 -1.22 -17.57
CA VAL A 138 3.46 -0.81 -16.94
C VAL A 138 4.65 -1.47 -17.63
N MET A 139 4.54 -2.76 -18.00
CA MET A 139 5.59 -3.49 -18.70
C MET A 139 5.87 -2.95 -20.11
N GLU A 140 4.85 -2.41 -20.78
CA GLU A 140 4.93 -1.84 -22.13
C GLU A 140 5.45 -0.38 -22.14
N GLN A 141 5.77 0.20 -20.97
CA GLN A 141 6.36 1.54 -20.90
C GLN A 141 7.72 1.57 -21.60
N LYS A 142 7.99 2.68 -22.32
CA LYS A 142 9.27 2.84 -23.01
C LYS A 142 10.42 2.91 -22.01
N PRO A 143 11.55 2.26 -22.29
CA PRO A 143 12.73 2.32 -21.43
C PRO A 143 13.26 3.76 -21.36
N LYS A 144 13.98 4.07 -20.28
CA LYS A 144 14.78 5.29 -20.16
C LYS A 144 15.83 5.28 -21.27
N GLU A 145 15.78 6.27 -22.17
CA GLU A 145 16.86 6.56 -23.13
C GLU A 145 18.12 7.03 -22.41
#